data_AF-A0A382ZDB5-F1
#
_entry.id   AF-A0A382ZDB5-F1
#
_cell.length_a   1.000
_cell.length_b   1.000
_cell.length_c   1.000
_cell.angle_alpha   90.00
_cell.angle_beta   90.00
_cell.angle_gamma   90.00
#
_symmetry.space_group_name_H-M   'P 1'
#
loop_
_entity.id
_entity.type
_entity.pdbx_description
1 polymer ?
#
loop_
_entity_poly.entity_id
_entity_poly.type
_entity_poly.pdbx_seq_one_letter_code
_entity_poly.pdbx_strand_id
1 'polypeptide(L)' 'TAAALFPAELLSWPPRSYAERIYNIKQWTEMPRGGHFAALEQPDLLINDIRAFARSIR' A
#
# COMPACT_ATOMS: atom_id res chain seq x y z
N THR A 1 -2.57 -7.42 -7.76
CA THR A 1 -2.52 -6.00 -7.32
C THR A 1 -2.04 -5.92 -5.89
N ALA A 2 -1.32 -4.86 -5.51
CA ALA A 2 -0.88 -4.60 -4.14
C ALA A 2 -1.33 -3.20 -3.69
N ALA A 3 -1.57 -3.01 -2.39
CA ALA A 3 -1.92 -1.73 -1.80
C ALA A 3 -1.08 -1.49 -0.54
N ALA A 4 -0.47 -0.30 -0.45
CA ALA A 4 0.24 0.20 0.73
C ALA A 4 -0.54 1.39 1.30
N LEU A 5 -1.06 1.23 2.52
CA LEU A 5 -1.95 2.18 3.16
C LEU A 5 -1.19 3.03 4.17
N PHE A 6 -0.95 4.28 3.81
CA PHE A 6 -0.30 5.27 4.67
C PHE A 6 -1.34 6.03 5.51
N PRO A 7 -1.10 6.21 6.83
CA PRO A 7 -2.12 6.71 7.76
C PRO A 7 -2.46 8.19 7.59
N ALA A 8 -1.53 9.00 7.06
CA ALA A 8 -1.76 10.44 6.80
C ALA A 8 -2.08 10.72 5.32
N GLU A 9 -2.62 9.73 4.60
CA GLU A 9 -3.19 9.94 3.27
C GLU A 9 -4.39 10.91 3.35
N LEU A 10 -4.55 11.78 2.35
CA LEU A 10 -5.57 12.82 2.32
C LEU A 10 -6.99 12.25 2.28
N LEU A 11 -7.16 11.10 1.64
CA LEU A 11 -8.44 10.41 1.54
C LEU A 11 -8.38 9.13 2.37
N SER A 12 -9.41 8.94 3.20
CA SER A 12 -9.60 7.65 3.87
C SER A 12 -9.72 6.55 2.81
N TRP A 13 -8.88 5.52 2.93
CA TRP A 13 -8.93 4.38 2.04
C TRP A 13 -10.32 3.73 2.08
N PRO A 14 -10.87 3.33 0.92
CA PRO A 14 -12.11 2.56 0.92
C PRO A 14 -11.90 1.26 1.72
N PRO A 15 -12.97 0.72 2.35
CA PRO A 15 -12.87 -0.55 3.04
C PRO A 15 -12.26 -1.63 2.15
N ARG A 16 -11.39 -2.48 2.71
CA ARG A 16 -10.73 -3.56 1.96
C ARG A 16 -11.72 -4.41 1.16
N SER A 17 -12.89 -4.70 1.74
CA SER A 17 -13.97 -5.45 1.09
C SER A 17 -14.51 -4.80 -0.19
N TYR A 18 -14.44 -3.48 -0.31
CA TYR A 18 -14.80 -2.78 -1.54
C TYR A 18 -13.70 -2.89 -2.59
N ALA A 19 -12.44 -2.71 -2.18
CA ALA A 19 -11.29 -2.81 -3.07
C ALA A 19 -11.13 -4.23 -3.65
N GLU A 20 -11.41 -5.27 -2.86
CA GLU A 20 -11.39 -6.68 -3.29
C GLU A 20 -12.48 -7.03 -4.32
N ARG A 21 -13.57 -6.24 -4.41
CA ARG A 21 -14.58 -6.43 -5.47
C ARG A 21 -14.12 -5.92 -6.83
N ILE A 22 -13.20 -4.98 -6.85
CA ILE A 22 -12.74 -4.28 -8.07
C ILE A 22 -11.38 -4.84 -8.53
N TYR A 23 -10.55 -5.28 -7.59
CA TYR A 23 -9.19 -5.73 -7.87
C TYR A 23 -8.89 -7.11 -7.26
N ASN A 24 -8.07 -7.90 -7.96
CA ASN A 24 -7.44 -9.10 -7.40
C ASN A 24 -6.25 -8.69 -6.50
N ILE A 25 -6.56 -8.31 -5.26
CA ILE A 25 -5.58 -7.88 -4.27
C ILE A 25 -4.80 -9.09 -3.75
N LYS A 26 -3.47 -9.02 -3.86
CA LYS A 26 -2.52 -10.05 -3.42
C LYS A 26 -1.67 -9.62 -2.23
N GLN A 27 -1.58 -8.31 -1.99
CA GLN A 27 -0.87 -7.73 -0.86
C GLN A 27 -1.65 -6.50 -0.38
N TRP A 28 -1.81 -6.40 0.94
CA TRP A 28 -2.48 -5.30 1.63
C TRP A 28 -1.65 -4.97 2.87
N THR A 29 -0.95 -3.85 2.83
CA THR A 29 0.01 -3.47 3.87
C THR A 29 -0.44 -2.18 4.54
N GLU A 30 -0.66 -2.23 5.84
CA GLU A 30 -0.92 -1.03 6.66
C GLU A 30 0.40 -0.48 7.18
N MET A 31 0.73 0.74 6.78
CA MET A 31 2.01 1.37 7.10
C MET A 31 1.94 2.08 8.46
N PRO A 32 3.03 2.05 9.25
CA PRO A 32 3.01 2.65 10.59
C PRO A 32 3.04 4.19 10.58
N ARG A 33 3.45 4.83 9.48
CA ARG A 33 3.61 6.30 9.34
C ARG A 33 3.74 6.73 7.88
N GLY A 34 3.62 8.03 7.62
CA GLY A 34 3.68 8.66 6.28
C GLY A 34 2.29 9.02 5.74
N GLY A 35 2.25 9.79 4.66
CA GLY A 35 1.02 10.24 4.04
C GLY A 35 1.05 10.22 2.51
N HIS A 36 0.42 11.22 1.92
CA HIS A 36 0.15 11.32 0.48
C HIS A 36 1.41 11.19 -0.39
N PHE A 37 2.54 11.72 0.09
CA PHE A 37 3.81 11.67 -0.64
C PHE A 37 4.68 10.55 -0.11
N ALA A 38 4.14 9.34 0.02
CA ALA A 38 4.81 8.16 0.58
C ALA A 38 6.25 7.92 0.06
N ALA A 39 6.50 8.15 -1.23
CA ALA A 39 7.82 8.01 -1.83
C ALA A 39 8.85 9.05 -1.33
N LEU A 40 8.40 10.24 -0.98
CA LEU A 40 9.23 11.32 -0.42
C LEU A 40 9.32 11.21 1.11
N GLU A 41 8.21 10.90 1.77
CA GLU A 41 8.10 10.88 3.22
C GLU A 41 8.71 9.62 3.83
N GLN A 42 8.46 8.45 3.22
CA GLN A 42 8.85 7.14 3.74
C GLN A 42 9.41 6.22 2.62
N PRO A 43 10.49 6.64 1.94
CA PRO A 43 11.04 5.91 0.80
C PRO A 43 11.38 4.45 1.13
N ASP A 44 11.95 4.19 2.32
CA ASP A 44 12.33 2.84 2.75
C ASP A 44 11.13 1.94 3.00
N LEU A 45 10.05 2.46 3.61
CA LEU A 45 8.83 1.69 3.83
C LEU A 45 8.21 1.31 2.49
N LEU A 46 8.10 2.27 1.57
CA LEU A 46 7.51 2.06 0.26
C LEU A 46 8.34 1.07 -0.60
N ILE A 47 9.65 1.27 -0.70
CA ILE A 47 10.49 0.42 -1.57
C ILE A 47 10.55 -1.02 -1.06
N ASN A 48 10.54 -1.22 0.26
CA ASN A 48 10.55 -2.55 0.84
C ASN A 48 9.26 -3.31 0.54
N ASP A 49 8.11 -2.64 0.61
CA ASP A 49 6.80 -3.21 0.28
C ASP A 49 6.68 -3.54 -1.22
N ILE A 50 7.16 -2.65 -2.10
CA ILE A 50 7.24 -2.91 -3.54
C ILE A 50 8.12 -4.13 -3.83
N ARG A 51 9.30 -4.21 -3.21
CA ARG A 51 10.22 -5.35 -3.39
C ARG A 51 9.61 -6.65 -2.86
N ALA A 52 8.90 -6.61 -1.74
CA ALA A 52 8.19 -7.77 -1.21
C ALA A 52 7.12 -8.27 -2.18
N PHE A 53 6.33 -7.36 -2.74
CA PHE A 53 5.33 -7.70 -3.75
C PHE A 53 5.96 -8.25 -5.03
N ALA A 54 7.01 -7.60 -5.54
CA ALA A 54 7.71 -8.04 -6.75
C ALA A 54 8.29 -9.46 -6.62
N ARG A 55 8.76 -9.83 -5.42
CA ARG A 55 9.22 -11.21 -5.15
C ARG A 55 8.10 -12.24 -5.11
N SER A 56 6.87 -11.87 -4.74
CA SER A 56 5.76 -12.82 -4.64
C SER A 56 5.10 -13.13 -5.99
N ILE A 57 5.37 -12.32 -7.02
CA ILE A 57 4.87 -12.52 -8.39
C ILE A 57 5.93 -13.06 -9.36
N ARG A 58 7.14 -13.35 -8.86
CA ARG A 58 8.23 -13.94 -9.64
C ARG A 58 8.18 -15.46 -9.63
#